data_AF-A0A7C5I5X5-F1
#
_entry.id   AF-A0A7C5I5X5-F1
#
_cell.length_a   1.000
_cell.length_b   1.000
_cell.length_c   1.000
_cell.angle_alpha   90.00
_cell.angle_beta   90.00
_cell.angle_gamma   90.00
#
_symmetry.space_group_name_H-M   'P 1'
#
loop_
_entity.id
_entity.type
_entity.pdbx_description
1 polymer ?
#
loop_
_entity_poly.entity_id
_entity_poly.type
_entity_poly.pdbx_seq_one_letter_code
_entity_poly.pdbx_strand_id
1 'polypeptide(L)'
;MGEIELPGHLVKACEEVGSIDILVGVLCKNVEATILHVLNVANEGLYTYFPEYSKGIVISIGESNDRTREMAELFQPYNGISKIITEDIGGSGKGAGVRTIMKVARLLNADALILLDGDLLSVRPKWIESIAAPIIYGRADLTIPFYIRHKYDGVITNILAYP
;
A
#
# COMPACT_ATOMS: atom_id res chain seq x y z
N MET A 1 -3.20 20.71 -14.26
CA MET A 1 -2.28 19.57 -14.47
C MET A 1 -3.10 18.49 -15.15
N GLY A 2 -2.66 18.01 -16.32
CA GLY A 2 -3.37 16.95 -17.04
C GLY A 2 -3.47 15.68 -16.20
N GLU A 3 -4.60 14.99 -16.30
CA GLU A 3 -4.81 13.72 -15.62
C GLU A 3 -3.90 12.67 -16.25
N ILE A 4 -2.89 12.22 -15.50
CA ILE A 4 -1.92 11.25 -16.02
C ILE A 4 -2.59 9.88 -16.06
N GLU A 5 -2.93 9.36 -17.24
CA GLU A 5 -3.61 8.07 -17.36
C GLU A 5 -2.72 6.90 -16.89
N LEU A 6 -3.36 5.83 -16.41
CA LEU A 6 -2.66 4.59 -16.08
C LEU A 6 -2.26 3.85 -17.37
N PRO A 7 -1.06 3.25 -17.45
CA PRO A 7 -0.65 2.43 -18.59
C PRO A 7 -1.63 1.30 -18.87
N GLY A 8 -1.89 1.02 -20.14
CA GLY A 8 -2.88 0.00 -20.54
C GLY A 8 -2.60 -1.41 -20.00
N HIS A 9 -1.34 -1.77 -19.76
CA HIS A 9 -1.00 -3.07 -19.14
C HIS A 9 -1.46 -3.14 -17.67
N LEU A 10 -1.38 -2.03 -16.93
CA LEU A 10 -1.83 -1.96 -15.55
C LEU A 10 -3.36 -1.97 -15.48
N VAL A 11 -4.03 -1.30 -16.42
CA VAL A 11 -5.49 -1.34 -16.54
C VAL A 11 -5.96 -2.78 -16.76
N LYS A 12 -5.37 -3.49 -17.72
CA LYS A 12 -5.67 -4.91 -17.96
C LYS A 12 -5.43 -5.80 -16.74
N ALA A 13 -4.32 -5.60 -16.03
CA ALA A 13 -4.05 -6.34 -14.80
C ALA A 13 -5.12 -6.08 -13.72
N CYS A 14 -5.64 -4.85 -13.62
CA CYS A 14 -6.75 -4.55 -12.71
C CYS A 14 -8.06 -5.21 -13.17
N GLU A 15 -8.36 -5.20 -14.47
CA GLU A 15 -9.54 -5.86 -15.04
C GLU A 15 -9.52 -7.38 -14.81
N GLU A 16 -8.36 -8.02 -14.94
CA GLU A 16 -8.18 -9.45 -14.65
C GLU A 16 -8.37 -9.79 -13.17
N VAL A 17 -7.94 -8.88 -12.27
CA VAL A 17 -8.13 -9.03 -10.81
C VAL A 17 -9.59 -8.83 -10.41
N GLY A 18 -10.30 -7.92 -11.07
CA GLY A 18 -11.68 -7.57 -10.72
C GLY A 18 -11.79 -6.68 -9.47
N SER A 19 -12.98 -6.63 -8.87
CA SER A 19 -13.21 -5.78 -7.69
C SER A 19 -12.56 -6.34 -6.42
N ILE A 20 -12.05 -5.45 -5.56
CA ILE A 20 -11.34 -5.80 -4.33
C ILE A 20 -11.86 -4.96 -3.17
N ASP A 21 -12.45 -5.55 -2.14
CA ASP A 21 -13.00 -4.82 -0.99
C ASP A 21 -11.87 -4.12 -0.20
N ILE A 22 -10.74 -4.82 0.02
CA ILE A 22 -9.62 -4.30 0.83
C ILE A 22 -8.30 -4.38 0.06
N LEU A 23 -7.74 -3.21 -0.24
CA LEU A 23 -6.46 -3.08 -0.94
C LEU A 23 -5.37 -2.55 -0.01
N VAL A 24 -4.24 -3.25 0.08
CA VAL A 24 -3.02 -2.72 0.70
C VAL A 24 -2.08 -2.22 -0.38
N GLY A 25 -1.83 -0.93 -0.38
CA GLY A 25 -0.80 -0.29 -1.19
C GLY A 25 0.52 -0.18 -0.45
N VAL A 26 1.60 -0.69 -1.04
CA VAL A 26 2.96 -0.60 -0.48
C VAL A 26 3.82 0.30 -1.38
N LEU A 27 4.36 1.36 -0.78
CA LEU A 27 5.24 2.32 -1.44
C LEU A 27 6.69 1.87 -1.28
N CYS A 28 7.39 1.66 -2.40
CA CYS A 28 8.73 1.07 -2.40
C CYS A 28 9.71 1.94 -3.16
N LYS A 29 10.84 2.30 -2.53
CA LYS A 29 12.00 2.90 -3.19
C LYS A 29 13.28 2.54 -2.43
N ASN A 30 14.14 1.72 -3.02
CA ASN A 30 15.37 1.22 -2.39
C ASN A 30 15.12 0.54 -1.02
N VAL A 31 14.23 -0.44 -1.00
CA VAL A 31 13.77 -1.15 0.21
C VAL A 31 14.01 -2.66 0.13
N GLU A 32 15.05 -3.11 -0.59
CA GLU A 32 15.33 -4.55 -0.77
C GLU A 32 15.40 -5.33 0.55
N ALA A 33 15.91 -4.71 1.62
CA ALA A 33 16.12 -5.36 2.91
C ALA A 33 14.83 -5.56 3.73
N THR A 34 13.76 -4.83 3.41
CA THR A 34 12.56 -4.72 4.24
C THR A 34 11.28 -5.09 3.51
N ILE A 35 11.24 -4.97 2.18
CA ILE A 35 10.02 -5.15 1.40
C ILE A 35 9.35 -6.51 1.64
N LEU A 36 10.10 -7.61 1.67
CA LEU A 36 9.54 -8.94 1.93
C LEU A 36 8.90 -9.03 3.32
N HIS A 37 9.48 -8.37 4.33
CA HIS A 37 8.88 -8.33 5.66
C HIS A 37 7.53 -7.61 5.64
N VAL A 38 7.47 -6.43 5.04
CA VAL A 38 6.24 -5.63 4.94
C VAL A 38 5.15 -6.38 4.17
N LEU A 39 5.49 -6.97 3.02
CA LEU A 39 4.56 -7.74 2.20
C LEU A 39 4.01 -8.96 2.93
N ASN A 40 4.85 -9.72 3.63
CA ASN A 40 4.41 -10.88 4.40
C ASN A 40 3.48 -10.47 5.56
N VAL A 41 3.77 -9.38 6.26
CA VAL A 41 2.92 -8.89 7.35
C VAL A 41 1.57 -8.37 6.84
N ALA A 42 1.56 -7.65 5.70
CA ALA A 42 0.33 -7.22 5.06
C ALA A 42 -0.52 -8.42 4.62
N ASN A 43 0.11 -9.42 4.00
CA ASN A 43 -0.51 -10.65 3.55
C ASN A 43 -1.14 -11.45 4.72
N GLU A 44 -0.40 -11.60 5.82
CA GLU A 44 -0.91 -12.23 7.04
C GLU A 44 -2.11 -11.45 7.61
N GLY A 45 -2.01 -10.11 7.70
CA GLY A 45 -3.10 -9.28 8.22
C GLY A 45 -4.38 -9.38 7.37
N LEU A 46 -4.24 -9.32 6.05
CA LEU A 46 -5.37 -9.49 5.13
C LEU A 46 -6.01 -10.88 5.27
N TYR A 47 -5.19 -11.93 5.34
CA TYR A 47 -5.66 -13.31 5.43
C TYR A 47 -6.34 -13.61 6.77
N THR A 48 -5.75 -13.19 7.89
CA THR A 48 -6.23 -13.49 9.24
C THR A 48 -7.49 -12.72 9.59
N TYR A 49 -7.57 -11.44 9.25
CA TYR A 49 -8.65 -10.57 9.73
C TYR A 49 -9.77 -10.34 8.72
N PHE A 50 -9.52 -10.61 7.43
CA PHE A 50 -10.50 -10.40 6.36
C PHE A 50 -10.61 -11.63 5.43
N PRO A 51 -10.89 -12.84 5.97
CA PRO A 51 -10.94 -14.06 5.17
C PRO A 51 -12.07 -14.05 4.13
N GLU A 52 -13.22 -13.47 4.45
CA GLU A 52 -14.43 -13.46 3.60
C GLU A 52 -14.47 -12.31 2.58
N TYR A 53 -13.54 -11.36 2.68
CA TYR A 53 -13.45 -10.23 1.76
C TYR A 53 -12.51 -10.54 0.59
N SER A 54 -12.83 -9.95 -0.57
CA SER A 54 -11.89 -9.85 -1.68
C SER A 54 -10.78 -8.86 -1.30
N LYS A 55 -9.53 -9.27 -1.53
CA LYS A 55 -8.36 -8.63 -0.95
C LYS A 55 -7.19 -8.63 -1.90
N GLY A 56 -6.41 -7.56 -1.88
CA GLY A 56 -5.29 -7.38 -2.79
C GLY A 56 -4.14 -6.59 -2.19
N ILE A 57 -2.96 -6.76 -2.79
CA ILE A 57 -1.76 -5.99 -2.52
C ILE A 57 -1.30 -5.35 -3.83
N VAL A 58 -1.15 -4.02 -3.83
CA VAL A 58 -0.51 -3.29 -4.92
C VAL A 58 0.84 -2.74 -4.45
N ILE A 59 1.88 -3.02 -5.21
CA ILE A 59 3.26 -2.64 -4.90
C ILE A 59 3.67 -1.57 -5.92
N SER A 60 3.85 -0.33 -5.46
CA SER A 60 4.33 0.78 -6.31
C SER A 60 5.82 0.98 -6.09
N ILE A 61 6.60 0.72 -7.13
CA ILE A 61 8.06 0.79 -7.11
C ILE A 61 8.49 2.09 -7.78
N GLY A 62 8.97 3.03 -6.99
CA GLY A 62 9.67 4.21 -7.50
C GLY A 62 11.07 3.85 -7.99
N GLU A 63 11.76 4.80 -8.64
CA GLU A 63 13.13 4.64 -9.15
C GLU A 63 14.06 4.04 -8.10
N SER A 64 14.37 2.75 -8.27
CA SER A 64 15.17 1.94 -7.35
C SER A 64 16.35 1.34 -8.09
N ASN A 65 17.53 1.35 -7.45
CA ASN A 65 18.78 0.81 -8.02
C ASN A 65 19.22 -0.49 -7.32
N ASP A 66 18.42 -0.97 -6.37
CA ASP A 66 18.65 -2.19 -5.60
C ASP A 66 17.73 -3.32 -6.08
N ARG A 67 17.65 -4.42 -5.32
CA ARG A 67 16.83 -5.58 -5.69
C ARG A 67 15.36 -5.46 -5.31
N THR A 68 14.84 -4.26 -5.01
CA THR A 68 13.43 -4.04 -4.59
C THR A 68 12.43 -4.71 -5.53
N ARG A 69 12.58 -4.53 -6.85
CA ARG A 69 11.69 -5.13 -7.86
C ARG A 69 11.75 -6.65 -7.85
N GLU A 70 12.96 -7.21 -7.84
CA GLU A 70 13.16 -8.66 -7.77
C GLU A 70 12.50 -9.25 -6.52
N MET A 71 12.65 -8.59 -5.37
CA MET A 71 12.02 -9.05 -4.12
C MET A 71 10.49 -8.98 -4.18
N ALA A 72 9.91 -7.92 -4.77
CA ALA A 72 8.47 -7.83 -4.97
C ALA A 72 7.92 -8.92 -5.92
N GLU A 73 8.69 -9.29 -6.94
CA GLU A 73 8.34 -10.34 -7.89
C GLU A 73 8.39 -11.73 -7.24
N LEU A 74 9.41 -12.00 -6.41
CA LEU A 74 9.56 -13.24 -5.64
C LEU A 74 8.45 -13.45 -4.61
N PHE A 75 7.91 -12.38 -4.04
CA PHE A 75 6.82 -12.47 -3.07
C PHE A 75 5.58 -13.12 -3.69
N GLN A 76 5.05 -14.17 -3.07
CA GLN A 76 3.80 -14.82 -3.47
C GLN A 76 2.78 -14.67 -2.34
N PRO A 77 1.65 -13.98 -2.57
CA PRO A 77 0.62 -13.84 -1.56
C PRO A 77 -0.08 -15.17 -1.28
N TYR A 78 -0.84 -15.25 -0.18
CA TYR A 78 -1.67 -16.43 0.08
C TYR A 78 -2.81 -16.54 -0.93
N ASN A 79 -3.36 -17.75 -1.06
CA ASN A 79 -4.51 -17.99 -1.93
C ASN A 79 -5.67 -17.04 -1.59
N GLY A 80 -6.26 -16.43 -2.63
CA GLY A 80 -7.34 -15.45 -2.48
C GLY A 80 -6.90 -14.02 -2.16
N ILE A 81 -5.58 -13.72 -2.22
CA ILE A 81 -5.04 -12.36 -2.20
C ILE A 81 -4.42 -12.06 -3.56
N SER A 82 -4.95 -11.05 -4.26
CA SER A 82 -4.42 -10.61 -5.55
C SER A 82 -3.13 -9.79 -5.38
N LYS A 83 -2.21 -9.87 -6.35
CA LYS A 83 -0.96 -9.09 -6.37
C LYS A 83 -0.85 -8.29 -7.66
N ILE A 84 -0.59 -6.99 -7.52
CA ILE A 84 -0.26 -6.09 -8.63
C ILE A 84 1.08 -5.42 -8.33
N ILE A 85 2.00 -5.44 -9.30
CA ILE A 85 3.27 -4.71 -9.22
C ILE A 85 3.26 -3.64 -10.30
N THR A 86 3.60 -2.41 -9.94
CA THR A 86 3.65 -1.29 -10.87
C THR A 86 4.73 -0.30 -10.49
N GLU A 87 4.99 0.65 -11.38
CA GLU A 87 5.91 1.75 -11.14
C GLU A 87 5.16 3.02 -10.73
N ASP A 88 5.87 3.95 -10.10
CA ASP A 88 5.33 5.28 -9.84
C ASP A 88 5.01 5.99 -11.16
N ILE A 89 3.77 6.46 -11.33
CA ILE A 89 3.28 7.08 -12.56
C ILE A 89 3.12 8.58 -12.32
N GLY A 90 3.69 9.37 -13.24
CA GLY A 90 3.43 10.80 -13.30
C GLY A 90 4.28 11.66 -12.37
N GLY A 91 5.59 11.38 -12.34
CA GLY A 91 6.61 12.23 -11.72
C GLY A 91 7.44 11.49 -10.68
N SER A 92 8.39 12.21 -10.08
CA SER A 92 9.27 11.68 -9.05
C SER A 92 8.73 11.91 -7.63
N GLY A 93 9.14 11.02 -6.72
CA GLY A 93 8.87 11.13 -5.28
C GLY A 93 7.62 10.36 -4.83
N LYS A 94 7.48 10.22 -3.51
CA LYS A 94 6.47 9.38 -2.85
C LYS A 94 5.02 9.70 -3.26
N GLY A 95 4.73 10.97 -3.55
CA GLY A 95 3.41 11.39 -4.00
C GLY A 95 2.99 10.79 -5.35
N ALA A 96 3.94 10.44 -6.23
CA ALA A 96 3.64 9.73 -7.47
C ALA A 96 3.14 8.31 -7.18
N GLY A 97 3.85 7.55 -6.34
CA GLY A 97 3.41 6.22 -5.91
C GLY A 97 2.06 6.23 -5.20
N VAL A 98 1.81 7.20 -4.30
CA VAL A 98 0.49 7.35 -3.65
C VAL A 98 -0.60 7.57 -4.69
N ARG A 99 -0.40 8.48 -5.65
CA ARG A 99 -1.37 8.71 -6.73
C ARG A 99 -1.58 7.47 -7.61
N THR A 100 -0.53 6.74 -7.94
CA THR A 100 -0.62 5.47 -8.69
C THR A 100 -1.52 4.49 -7.95
N ILE A 101 -1.23 4.24 -6.68
CA ILE A 101 -1.99 3.30 -5.85
C ILE A 101 -3.45 3.72 -5.73
N MET A 102 -3.73 5.01 -5.50
CA MET A 102 -5.12 5.51 -5.42
C MET A 102 -5.89 5.31 -6.74
N LYS A 103 -5.23 5.45 -7.89
CA LYS A 103 -5.85 5.17 -9.19
C LYS A 103 -6.11 3.69 -9.39
N VAL A 104 -5.18 2.83 -8.98
CA VAL A 104 -5.39 1.37 -8.97
C VAL A 104 -6.57 1.00 -8.06
N ALA A 105 -6.63 1.54 -6.86
CA ALA A 105 -7.74 1.35 -5.92
C ALA A 105 -9.08 1.77 -6.55
N ARG A 106 -9.10 2.90 -7.26
CA ARG A 106 -10.30 3.37 -7.98
C ARG A 106 -10.70 2.42 -9.11
N LEU A 107 -9.76 1.88 -9.89
CA LEU A 107 -10.06 0.92 -10.95
C LEU A 107 -10.58 -0.41 -10.40
N LEU A 108 -10.06 -0.85 -9.26
CA LEU A 108 -10.49 -2.06 -8.55
C LEU A 108 -11.78 -1.85 -7.72
N ASN A 109 -12.39 -0.66 -7.76
CA ASN A 109 -13.54 -0.27 -6.92
C ASN A 109 -13.33 -0.60 -5.44
N ALA A 110 -12.15 -0.30 -4.89
CA ALA A 110 -11.83 -0.71 -3.53
C ALA A 110 -12.59 0.07 -2.45
N ASP A 111 -13.21 -0.66 -1.52
CA ASP A 111 -13.95 -0.08 -0.40
C ASP A 111 -13.01 0.51 0.66
N ALA A 112 -11.86 -0.13 0.88
CA ALA A 112 -10.81 0.36 1.77
C ALA A 112 -9.42 0.28 1.13
N LEU A 113 -8.67 1.37 1.24
CA LEU A 113 -7.26 1.45 0.86
C LEU A 113 -6.38 1.72 2.08
N ILE A 114 -5.43 0.84 2.33
CA ILE A 114 -4.38 1.02 3.34
C ILE A 114 -3.08 1.37 2.61
N LEU A 115 -2.37 2.41 3.06
CA LEU A 115 -1.05 2.76 2.54
C LEU A 115 0.03 2.43 3.57
N LEU A 116 1.02 1.65 3.15
CA LEU A 116 2.19 1.28 3.94
C LEU A 116 3.48 1.70 3.24
N ASP A 117 4.48 2.04 4.05
CA ASP A 117 5.85 2.24 3.57
C ASP A 117 6.60 0.90 3.53
N GLY A 118 7.37 0.68 2.47
CA GLY A 118 8.14 -0.55 2.27
C GLY A 118 9.35 -0.71 3.20
N ASP A 119 9.69 0.31 3.99
CA ASP A 119 10.80 0.34 4.96
C ASP A 119 10.38 0.11 6.42
N LEU A 120 9.10 -0.22 6.66
CA LEU A 120 8.59 -0.45 8.01
C LEU A 120 9.20 -1.72 8.64
N LEU A 121 9.92 -1.55 9.76
CA LEU A 121 10.54 -2.64 10.53
C LEU A 121 9.63 -3.22 11.64
N SER A 122 8.65 -2.45 12.09
CA SER A 122 7.81 -2.78 13.26
C SER A 122 6.36 -3.04 12.91
N VAL A 123 6.03 -3.12 11.62
CA VAL A 123 4.67 -3.40 11.14
C VAL A 123 4.18 -4.72 11.73
N ARG A 124 2.88 -4.79 12.03
CA ARG A 124 2.22 -5.98 12.60
C ARG A 124 0.93 -6.30 11.83
N PRO A 125 0.54 -7.58 11.71
CA PRO A 125 -0.68 -7.96 11.00
C PRO A 125 -1.93 -7.25 11.53
N LYS A 126 -2.00 -7.05 12.85
CA LYS A 126 -3.09 -6.33 13.54
C LYS A 126 -3.27 -4.87 13.08
N TRP A 127 -2.25 -4.26 12.46
CA TRP A 127 -2.38 -2.90 11.92
C TRP A 127 -3.32 -2.88 10.72
N ILE A 128 -3.29 -3.93 9.88
CA ILE A 128 -4.18 -4.05 8.72
C ILE A 128 -5.65 -3.98 9.18
N GLU A 129 -6.00 -4.77 10.20
CA GLU A 129 -7.35 -4.74 10.79
C GLU A 129 -7.66 -3.41 11.47
N SER A 130 -6.75 -2.91 12.32
CA SER A 130 -6.97 -1.65 13.05
C SER A 130 -7.24 -0.46 12.13
N ILE A 131 -6.62 -0.46 10.94
CA ILE A 131 -6.78 0.61 9.94
C ILE A 131 -8.04 0.39 9.10
N ALA A 132 -8.25 -0.81 8.54
CA ALA A 132 -9.34 -1.06 7.60
C ALA A 132 -10.70 -1.33 8.25
N ALA A 133 -10.76 -1.96 9.43
CA ALA A 133 -12.04 -2.34 10.04
C ALA A 133 -12.97 -1.13 10.31
N PRO A 134 -12.49 0.04 10.81
CA PRO A 134 -13.34 1.22 10.92
C PRO A 134 -13.94 1.68 9.58
N ILE A 135 -13.21 1.51 8.48
CA ILE A 135 -13.65 1.89 7.13
C ILE A 135 -14.68 0.89 6.61
N ILE A 136 -14.33 -0.40 6.62
CA ILE A 136 -15.17 -1.49 6.12
C ILE A 136 -16.50 -1.58 6.89
N TYR A 137 -16.51 -1.28 8.19
CA TYR A 137 -17.73 -1.28 8.99
C TYR A 137 -18.46 0.06 9.02
N GLY A 138 -18.10 1.02 8.15
CA GLY A 138 -18.79 2.30 8.00
C GLY A 138 -18.72 3.20 9.23
N ARG A 139 -17.66 3.09 10.03
CA ARG A 139 -17.45 3.89 11.25
C ARG A 139 -16.56 5.11 11.02
N ALA A 140 -15.76 5.13 9.96
CA ALA A 140 -14.88 6.23 9.58
C ALA A 140 -14.57 6.20 8.08
N ASP A 141 -14.33 7.35 7.48
CA ASP A 141 -13.85 7.46 6.10
C ASP A 141 -12.31 7.48 6.00
N LEU A 142 -11.63 7.72 7.14
CA LEU A 142 -10.18 7.83 7.22
C LEU A 142 -9.68 7.39 8.60
N THR A 143 -8.74 6.44 8.60
CA THR A 143 -8.00 6.04 9.79
C THR A 143 -6.53 6.42 9.64
N ILE A 144 -5.97 7.13 10.63
CA ILE A 144 -4.56 7.52 10.64
C ILE A 144 -3.91 6.95 11.90
N PRO A 145 -2.78 6.23 11.80
CA PRO A 145 -2.08 5.70 12.97
C PRO A 145 -1.40 6.83 13.77
N PHE A 146 -1.47 6.72 15.09
CA PHE A 146 -0.69 7.56 16.01
C PHE A 146 0.50 6.76 16.55
N TYR A 147 1.70 7.30 16.39
CA TYR A 147 2.93 6.67 16.84
C TYR A 147 3.53 7.41 18.03
N ILE A 148 3.98 6.65 19.03
CA ILE A 148 4.81 7.19 20.09
C ILE A 148 6.19 7.49 19.50
N ARG A 149 6.58 8.76 19.54
CA ARG A 149 7.87 9.23 19.01
C ARG A 149 8.78 9.68 20.13
N HIS A 150 10.08 9.56 19.89
CA HIS A 150 11.07 10.18 20.75
C HIS A 150 10.95 11.71 20.69
N LYS A 151 11.27 12.42 21.78
CA LYS A 151 11.15 13.88 21.88
C LYS A 151 11.92 14.71 20.84
N TYR A 152 12.86 14.08 20.13
CA TYR A 152 13.66 14.72 19.07
C TYR A 152 13.31 14.23 17.67
N ASP A 153 12.29 13.37 17.54
CA ASP A 153 11.78 12.91 16.25
C ASP A 153 10.55 13.75 15.82
N GLY A 154 10.21 13.70 14.54
CA GLY A 154 9.04 14.40 14.00
C GLY A 154 9.22 15.91 13.89
N VAL A 155 10.45 16.42 13.82
CA VAL A 155 10.75 17.87 13.78
C VAL A 155 9.97 18.60 12.68
N ILE A 156 9.88 18.02 11.47
CA ILE A 156 9.09 18.60 10.38
C ILE A 156 7.60 18.65 10.76
N THR A 157 7.06 17.59 11.37
CA THR A 157 5.67 17.57 11.83
C THR A 157 5.43 18.63 12.90
N ASN A 158 6.27 18.65 13.94
CA ASN A 158 6.08 19.45 15.14
C ASN A 158 6.41 20.94 14.98
N ILE A 159 7.17 21.33 13.94
CA ILE A 159 7.61 22.73 13.74
C ILE A 159 7.02 23.33 12.47
N LEU A 160 6.77 22.54 11.44
CA LEU A 160 6.28 23.06 10.16
C LEU A 160 4.81 22.70 9.92
N ALA A 161 4.45 21.42 9.99
CA ALA A 161 3.12 20.97 9.61
C ALA A 161 2.05 21.27 10.68
N TYR A 162 2.42 21.13 11.96
CA TYR A 162 1.58 21.35 13.12
C TYR A 162 2.42 21.96 14.26
N PRO A 163 2.73 23.27 14.17
CA PRO A 163 3.54 23.98 15.16
C PRO A 163 2.86 24.19 16.51
#